data_AF-A0A2Z6NLS9-F1
#
_entry.id   AF-A0A2Z6NLS9-F1
#
_cell.length_a   1.000
_cell.length_b   1.000
_cell.length_c   1.000
_cell.angle_alpha   90.00
_cell.angle_beta   90.00
_cell.angle_gamma   90.00
#
_symmetry.space_group_name_H-M   'P 1'
#
loop_
_entity.id
_entity.type
_entity.pdbx_description
1 polymer ?
#
loop_
_entity_poly.entity_id
_entity_poly.type
_entity_poly.pdbx_seq_one_letter_code
_entity_poly.pdbx_strand_id
1 'polypeptide(L)'
;MYPTNLVVLSSQNLKECTNNFNLSNLIGLTQFGRLFRGNFQGQHVLVKILDDEKLKHISSKYNDEHFIIKEEIKFWTNPNLKDCPNLTTFIGYTCERDIKGVVYDINPIDTLDNVIKKDGMNWVQRINVIHEVAKLLKFIHDKEKQNMVLNISASHILLDKHLLDSGIQNEH
;
A
#
# COMPACT_ATOMS: atom_id res chain seq x y z
N MET A 1 -6.20 11.72 20.67
CA MET A 1 -4.81 11.99 20.27
C MET A 1 -4.26 10.64 19.80
N TYR A 2 -4.11 10.40 18.51
CA TYR A 2 -3.42 9.19 18.02
C TYR A 2 -1.92 9.48 18.04
N PRO A 3 -1.07 8.50 18.35
CA PRO A 3 0.35 8.75 18.41
C PRO A 3 0.83 9.00 16.98
N THR A 4 1.39 10.19 16.77
CA THR A 4 2.17 10.62 15.60
C THR A 4 3.48 9.83 15.45
N ASN A 5 3.57 8.64 16.05
CA ASN A 5 4.82 7.90 16.22
C ASN A 5 4.98 6.93 15.06
N LEU A 6 5.22 7.50 13.87
CA LEU A 6 5.79 6.72 12.79
C LEU A 6 7.08 6.08 13.27
N VAL A 7 7.21 4.78 13.05
CA VAL A 7 8.42 4.07 13.41
C VAL A 7 9.45 4.27 12.30
N VAL A 8 10.60 4.85 12.65
CA VAL A 8 11.78 4.82 11.78
C VAL A 8 12.41 3.44 11.94
N LEU A 9 12.36 2.64 10.89
CA LEU A 9 12.81 1.26 10.86
C LEU A 9 14.23 1.18 10.27
N SER A 10 15.02 0.25 10.75
CA SER A 10 16.29 -0.10 10.08
C SER A 10 16.04 -1.03 8.89
N SER A 11 17.01 -1.10 7.98
CA SER A 11 17.06 -2.09 6.91
C SER A 11 17.01 -3.52 7.44
N GLN A 12 17.61 -3.78 8.60
CA GLN A 12 17.57 -5.07 9.26
C GLN A 12 16.14 -5.42 9.71
N ASN A 13 15.39 -4.46 10.26
CA ASN A 13 14.00 -4.70 10.64
C ASN A 13 13.13 -5.07 9.43
N LEU A 14 13.32 -4.43 8.27
CA LEU A 14 12.57 -4.81 7.06
C LEU A 14 12.97 -6.19 6.54
N LYS A 15 14.26 -6.55 6.59
CA LYS A 15 14.73 -7.90 6.24
C LYS A 15 14.08 -8.94 7.15
N GLU A 16 14.14 -8.78 8.46
CA GLU A 16 13.50 -9.70 9.42
C GLU A 16 11.99 -9.78 9.19
N CYS A 17 11.34 -8.63 9.01
CA CYS A 17 9.91 -8.53 8.76
C CYS A 17 9.47 -9.32 7.52
N THR A 18 10.31 -9.41 6.48
CA THR A 18 9.97 -10.01 5.19
C THR A 18 10.65 -11.35 4.94
N ASN A 19 11.33 -11.92 5.94
CA ASN A 19 12.20 -13.08 5.80
C ASN A 19 13.26 -12.89 4.69
N ASN A 20 14.01 -11.79 4.79
CA ASN A 20 15.01 -11.32 3.83
C ASN A 20 14.44 -11.14 2.41
N PHE A 21 13.26 -10.52 2.30
CA PHE A 21 12.54 -10.32 1.03
C PHE A 21 12.33 -11.60 0.23
N ASN A 22 12.02 -12.70 0.92
CA ASN A 22 11.79 -14.00 0.29
C ASN A 22 10.71 -13.88 -0.80
N LEU A 23 10.95 -14.47 -1.97
CA LEU A 23 10.01 -14.43 -3.09
C LEU A 23 8.66 -15.09 -2.78
N SER A 24 8.61 -16.04 -1.84
CA SER A 24 7.33 -16.59 -1.34
C SER A 24 6.45 -15.54 -0.64
N ASN A 25 7.05 -14.48 -0.11
CA ASN A 25 6.35 -13.35 0.49
C ASN A 25 6.03 -12.25 -0.53
N LEU A 26 6.52 -12.31 -1.77
CA LEU A 26 6.22 -11.33 -2.80
C LEU A 26 4.72 -11.36 -3.13
N ILE A 27 4.09 -10.19 -3.06
CA ILE A 27 2.71 -9.99 -3.51
C ILE A 27 2.72 -9.49 -4.94
N GLY A 28 3.47 -8.44 -5.24
CA GLY A 28 3.40 -7.83 -6.55
C GLY A 28 4.44 -6.75 -6.80
N LEU A 29 4.44 -6.26 -8.02
CA LEU A 29 5.31 -5.18 -8.48
C LEU A 29 4.52 -3.87 -8.49
N THR A 30 5.17 -2.79 -8.07
CA THR A 30 4.65 -1.43 -8.26
C THR A 30 5.56 -0.70 -9.25
N GLN A 31 5.10 0.46 -9.70
CA GLN A 31 5.90 1.33 -10.57
C GLN A 31 7.24 1.74 -9.95
N PHE A 32 7.34 1.79 -8.61
CA PHE A 32 8.54 2.23 -7.90
C PHE A 32 9.24 1.12 -7.13
N GLY A 33 8.76 -0.13 -7.20
CA GLY A 33 9.37 -1.20 -6.44
C GLY A 33 8.51 -2.45 -6.32
N ARG A 34 8.43 -3.02 -5.11
CA ARG A 34 7.87 -4.35 -4.84
C ARG A 34 7.08 -4.36 -3.53
N LEU A 35 6.04 -5.18 -3.47
CA LEU A 35 5.19 -5.41 -2.31
C LEU A 35 5.43 -6.80 -1.74
N PHE A 36 5.63 -6.89 -0.43
CA PHE A 36 5.85 -8.13 0.30
C PHE A 36 4.88 -8.25 1.47
N ARG A 37 4.46 -9.48 1.76
CA ARG A 37 3.90 -9.83 3.06
C ARG A 37 5.01 -9.78 4.09
N GLY A 38 4.68 -9.31 5.29
CA GLY A 38 5.60 -9.31 6.40
C GLY A 38 4.94 -9.65 7.73
N ASN A 39 5.79 -9.83 8.74
CA ASN A 39 5.39 -9.89 10.13
C ASN A 39 6.23 -8.89 10.93
N PHE A 40 5.58 -7.88 11.51
CA PHE A 40 6.24 -6.90 12.36
C PHE A 40 5.67 -7.02 13.77
N GLN A 41 6.52 -7.39 14.75
CA GLN A 41 6.12 -7.55 16.15
C GLN A 41 4.90 -8.48 16.38
N GLY A 42 4.78 -9.54 15.59
CA GLY A 42 3.69 -10.51 15.68
C GLY A 42 2.48 -10.15 14.80
N GLN A 43 2.44 -8.96 14.20
CA GLN A 43 1.34 -8.49 13.36
C GLN A 43 1.65 -8.70 11.87
N HIS A 44 0.66 -9.16 11.11
CA HIS A 44 0.77 -9.25 9.65
C HIS A 44 0.72 -7.86 9.03
N VAL A 45 1.70 -7.57 8.18
CA VAL A 45 1.87 -6.25 7.56
C VAL A 45 2.14 -6.36 6.06
N LEU A 46 1.95 -5.25 5.36
CA LEU A 46 2.43 -5.06 4.00
C LEU A 46 3.71 -4.23 4.02
N VAL A 47 4.74 -4.72 3.36
CA VAL A 47 6.01 -4.01 3.19
C VAL A 47 6.17 -3.63 1.73
N LYS A 48 6.27 -2.33 1.44
CA LYS A 48 6.61 -1.83 0.10
C LYS A 48 8.06 -1.37 0.13
N ILE A 49 8.91 -2.04 -0.64
CA ILE A 49 10.28 -1.58 -0.87
C ILE A 49 10.38 -0.86 -2.19
N LEU A 50 11.16 0.21 -2.21
CA LEU A 50 11.44 0.98 -3.41
C LEU A 50 12.70 0.46 -4.10
N ASP A 51 12.72 0.56 -5.42
CA ASP A 51 13.81 0.14 -6.28
C ASP A 51 14.52 1.38 -6.81
N ASP A 52 15.77 1.59 -6.39
CA ASP A 52 16.53 2.79 -6.73
C ASP A 52 16.66 3.01 -8.24
N GLU A 53 16.78 1.93 -9.02
CA GLU A 53 16.83 2.01 -10.48
C GLU A 53 15.55 2.61 -11.05
N LYS A 54 14.38 2.21 -10.51
CA LYS A 54 13.07 2.75 -10.92
C LYS A 54 12.85 4.19 -10.44
N LEU A 55 13.58 4.62 -9.42
CA LEU A 55 13.46 5.97 -8.84
C LEU A 55 14.36 7.01 -9.50
N LYS A 56 15.43 6.61 -10.21
CA LYS A 56 16.46 7.51 -10.79
C LYS A 56 15.88 8.77 -11.45
N HIS A 57 14.90 8.61 -12.33
CA HIS A 57 14.28 9.73 -13.04
C HIS A 57 13.57 10.72 -12.11
N ILE A 58 12.85 10.21 -11.11
CA ILE A 58 12.11 11.04 -10.15
C ILE A 58 13.09 11.72 -9.18
N SER A 59 14.03 10.96 -8.62
CA SER A 59 15.04 11.49 -7.71
C SER A 59 15.85 12.61 -8.37
N SER A 60 16.22 12.45 -9.65
CA SER A 60 16.91 13.51 -10.42
C SER A 60 16.01 14.71 -10.70
N LYS A 61 14.76 14.50 -11.12
CA LYS A 61 13.81 15.59 -11.42
C LYS A 61 13.58 16.50 -10.21
N TYR A 62 13.49 15.93 -9.01
CA TYR A 62 13.24 16.68 -7.78
C TYR A 62 14.51 16.98 -6.97
N ASN A 63 15.67 16.51 -7.43
CA ASN A 63 16.95 16.61 -6.73
C ASN A 63 16.88 16.09 -5.27
N ASP A 64 16.18 14.97 -5.06
CA ASP A 64 15.91 14.39 -3.74
C ASP A 64 15.71 12.87 -3.83
N GLU A 65 16.67 12.11 -3.31
CA GLU A 65 16.66 10.63 -3.34
C GLU A 65 15.58 9.99 -2.46
N HIS A 66 14.98 10.76 -1.55
CA HIS A 66 13.95 10.31 -0.62
C HIS A 66 12.58 10.89 -0.95
N PHE A 67 12.43 11.57 -2.09
CA PHE A 67 11.20 12.26 -2.50
C PHE A 67 9.94 11.39 -2.36
N ILE A 68 9.97 10.15 -2.88
CA ILE A 68 8.81 9.24 -2.82
C ILE A 68 8.44 8.87 -1.39
N ILE A 69 9.42 8.62 -0.51
CA ILE A 69 9.13 8.30 0.90
C ILE A 69 8.55 9.52 1.61
N LYS A 70 9.07 10.73 1.34
CA LYS A 70 8.52 11.98 1.91
C LYS A 70 7.07 12.20 1.47
N GLU A 71 6.75 11.97 0.21
CA GLU A 71 5.37 12.08 -0.29
C GLU A 71 4.44 11.02 0.32
N GLU A 72 4.90 9.77 0.49
CA GLU A 72 4.14 8.75 1.23
C GLU A 72 3.88 9.22 2.67
N ILE A 73 4.91 9.64 3.42
CA ILE A 73 4.75 10.14 4.80
C ILE A 73 3.78 11.30 4.84
N LYS A 74 3.91 12.28 3.94
CA LYS A 74 3.02 13.45 3.88
C LYS A 74 1.56 13.06 3.63
N PHE A 75 1.33 12.09 2.75
CA PHE A 75 -0.01 11.58 2.47
C PHE A 75 -0.59 10.87 3.71
N TRP A 76 0.13 9.91 4.29
CA TRP A 76 -0.39 9.10 5.39
C TRP A 76 -0.48 9.83 6.74
N THR A 77 0.30 10.89 6.93
CA THR A 77 0.23 11.75 8.13
C THR A 77 -0.76 12.91 7.98
N ASN A 78 -1.48 12.97 6.87
CA ASN A 78 -2.42 14.06 6.62
C ASN A 78 -3.63 13.99 7.55
N PRO A 79 -3.90 15.03 8.38
CA PRO A 79 -5.02 15.02 9.30
C PRO A 79 -6.38 14.97 8.59
N ASN A 80 -6.49 15.46 7.36
CA ASN A 80 -7.74 15.46 6.60
C ASN A 80 -8.13 14.07 6.08
N LEU A 81 -7.17 13.14 6.02
CA LEU A 81 -7.36 11.77 5.53
C LEU A 81 -7.57 10.75 6.65
N LYS A 82 -7.50 11.18 7.91
CA LYS A 82 -7.55 10.30 9.07
C LYS A 82 -8.80 9.41 9.15
N ASP A 83 -9.96 9.97 8.80
CA ASP A 83 -11.24 9.25 8.86
C ASP A 83 -11.63 8.65 7.50
N CYS A 84 -10.66 8.52 6.58
CA CYS A 84 -10.91 7.96 5.26
C CYS A 84 -11.25 6.47 5.37
N PRO A 85 -12.44 6.04 4.92
CA PRO A 85 -12.76 4.62 4.85
C PRO A 85 -11.83 3.93 3.85
N ASN A 86 -11.53 2.64 4.08
CA ASN A 86 -10.69 1.81 3.21
C ASN A 86 -9.23 2.28 3.08
N LEU A 87 -8.78 3.20 3.93
CA LEU A 87 -7.38 3.60 4.04
C LEU A 87 -6.72 2.82 5.19
N THR A 88 -5.60 2.14 4.91
CA THR A 88 -4.87 1.33 5.91
C THR A 88 -4.14 2.21 6.94
N THR A 89 -3.63 1.62 8.02
CA THR A 89 -2.78 2.35 8.96
C THR A 89 -1.32 2.30 8.52
N PHE A 90 -0.66 3.45 8.45
CA PHE A 90 0.75 3.57 8.13
C PHE A 90 1.58 3.39 9.41
N ILE A 91 2.45 2.35 9.44
CA ILE A 91 3.23 1.99 10.64
C ILE A 91 4.54 2.77 10.67
N GLY A 92 5.25 2.84 9.55
CA GLY A 92 6.61 3.36 9.55
C GLY A 92 7.30 3.24 8.20
N TYR A 93 8.57 3.66 8.18
CA TYR A 93 9.38 3.72 6.98
C TYR A 93 10.86 3.54 7.28
N THR A 94 11.64 3.24 6.25
CA THR A 94 13.10 3.31 6.25
C THR A 94 13.59 4.16 5.07
N CYS A 95 14.68 4.90 5.33
CA CYS A 95 15.39 5.72 4.34
C CYS A 95 16.89 5.40 4.33
N GLU A 96 17.29 4.26 4.89
CA GLU A 96 18.69 3.83 4.89
C GLU A 96 19.22 3.62 3.47
N ARG A 97 20.54 3.76 3.28
CA ARG A 97 21.15 3.76 1.94
C ARG A 97 20.92 2.46 1.16
N ASP A 98 20.80 1.34 1.86
CA ASP A 98 20.62 0.02 1.25
C ASP A 98 19.15 -0.31 0.96
N ILE A 99 18.22 0.18 1.78
CA ILE A 99 16.79 -0.10 1.63
C ILE A 99 15.97 1.14 1.95
N LYS A 100 15.15 1.55 0.97
CA LYS A 100 14.07 2.51 1.13
C LYS A 100 12.74 1.77 1.09
N GLY A 101 11.87 2.01 2.05
CA GLY A 101 10.61 1.29 2.12
C GLY A 101 9.66 1.80 3.18
N VAL A 102 8.45 1.27 3.13
CA VAL A 102 7.33 1.65 3.99
C VAL A 102 6.56 0.41 4.44
N VAL A 103 5.98 0.49 5.62
CA VAL A 103 5.25 -0.60 6.26
C VAL A 103 3.83 -0.14 6.61
N TYR A 104 2.85 -0.95 6.22
CA TYR A 104 1.44 -0.70 6.45
C TYR A 104 0.81 -1.84 7.26
N ASP A 105 -0.13 -1.48 8.12
CA ASP A 105 -0.96 -2.40 8.88
C ASP A 105 -2.12 -2.93 8.02
N ILE A 106 -1.78 -3.87 7.15
CA ILE A 106 -2.75 -4.59 6.34
C ILE A 106 -2.20 -5.96 5.99
N ASN A 107 -3.09 -6.96 5.97
CA ASN A 107 -2.78 -8.32 5.56
C ASN A 107 -3.57 -8.69 4.30
N PRO A 108 -3.22 -8.15 3.13
CA PRO A 108 -4.01 -8.34 1.92
C PRO A 108 -3.86 -9.76 1.38
N ILE A 109 -4.92 -10.27 0.75
CA ILE A 109 -4.86 -11.52 -0.01
C ILE A 109 -3.86 -11.35 -1.15
N ASP A 110 -4.09 -10.35 -2.00
CA ASP A 110 -3.28 -10.08 -3.19
C ASP A 110 -3.60 -8.68 -3.73
N THR A 111 -2.92 -8.26 -4.80
CA THR A 111 -3.31 -7.07 -5.57
C THR A 111 -4.47 -7.38 -6.51
N LEU A 112 -5.27 -6.36 -6.83
CA LEU A 112 -6.34 -6.46 -7.81
C LEU A 112 -5.81 -6.92 -9.18
N ASP A 113 -4.64 -6.41 -9.60
CA ASP A 113 -3.97 -6.81 -10.85
C ASP A 113 -3.72 -8.32 -10.92
N ASN A 114 -3.23 -8.94 -9.84
CA ASN A 114 -2.98 -10.37 -9.79
C ASN A 114 -4.28 -11.19 -9.77
N VAL A 115 -5.30 -10.73 -9.04
CA VAL A 115 -6.58 -11.45 -8.96
C VAL A 115 -7.31 -11.43 -10.30
N ILE A 116 -7.35 -10.28 -10.98
CA ILE A 116 -7.99 -10.16 -12.30
C ILE A 116 -7.31 -11.10 -13.32
N LYS A 117 -5.97 -11.15 -13.35
CA LYS A 117 -5.23 -12.01 -14.28
C LYS A 117 -5.48 -13.50 -14.09
N LYS A 118 -5.92 -13.92 -12.90
CA LYS A 118 -6.25 -15.31 -12.56
C LYS A 118 -7.75 -15.59 -12.72
N ASP A 119 -8.52 -14.65 -13.27
CA ASP A 119 -9.98 -14.66 -13.33
C ASP A 119 -10.64 -14.91 -11.96
N GLY A 120 -10.01 -14.42 -10.89
CA GLY A 120 -10.38 -14.72 -9.51
C GLY A 120 -11.57 -13.92 -8.97
N MET A 121 -12.38 -13.29 -9.83
CA MET A 121 -13.54 -12.48 -9.40
C MET A 121 -14.75 -12.63 -10.30
N ASN A 122 -15.90 -12.85 -9.67
CA ASN A 122 -17.21 -12.77 -10.30
C ASN A 122 -17.64 -11.31 -10.53
N TRP A 123 -18.75 -11.11 -11.25
CA TRP A 123 -19.23 -9.78 -11.60
C TRP A 123 -19.59 -8.92 -10.39
N VAL A 124 -20.23 -9.52 -9.38
CA VAL A 124 -20.62 -8.82 -8.14
C VAL A 124 -19.39 -8.29 -7.40
N GLN A 125 -18.34 -9.12 -7.25
CA GLN A 125 -17.07 -8.72 -6.64
C GLN A 125 -16.40 -7.57 -7.41
N ARG A 126 -16.41 -7.63 -8.75
CA ARG A 126 -15.85 -6.54 -9.59
C ARG A 126 -16.57 -5.22 -9.36
N ILE A 127 -17.91 -5.24 -9.31
CA ILE A 127 -18.72 -4.04 -9.04
C ILE A 127 -18.45 -3.49 -7.63
N ASN A 128 -18.34 -4.36 -6.63
CA ASN A 128 -18.00 -3.95 -5.26
C ASN A 128 -16.63 -3.28 -5.19
N VAL A 129 -15.61 -3.84 -5.83
CA VAL A 129 -14.27 -3.23 -5.88
C VAL A 129 -14.31 -1.85 -6.53
N ILE A 130 -14.99 -1.72 -7.69
CA ILE A 130 -15.12 -0.43 -8.40
C ILE A 130 -15.82 0.60 -7.51
N HIS A 131 -16.89 0.21 -6.83
CA HIS A 131 -17.66 1.08 -5.96
C HIS A 131 -16.83 1.58 -4.76
N GLU A 132 -16.09 0.70 -4.09
CA GLU A 132 -15.25 1.06 -2.95
C GLU A 132 -14.05 1.93 -3.36
N VAL A 133 -13.42 1.66 -4.51
CA VAL A 133 -12.37 2.51 -5.07
C VAL A 133 -12.91 3.90 -5.43
N ALA A 134 -14.11 3.99 -6.01
CA ALA A 134 -14.73 5.26 -6.35
C ALA A 134 -15.06 6.09 -5.10
N LYS A 135 -15.56 5.46 -4.03
CA LYS A 135 -15.79 6.12 -2.73
C LYS A 135 -14.50 6.66 -2.13
N LEU A 136 -13.44 5.84 -2.10
CA LEU A 136 -12.12 6.24 -1.60
C LEU A 136 -11.59 7.46 -2.35
N LEU A 137 -11.62 7.40 -3.68
CA LEU A 137 -11.18 8.49 -4.56
C LEU A 137 -11.97 9.77 -4.33
N LYS A 138 -13.30 9.66 -4.26
CA LYS A 138 -14.18 10.80 -3.97
C LYS A 138 -13.82 11.42 -2.62
N PHE A 139 -13.65 10.61 -1.58
CA PHE A 139 -13.31 11.10 -0.25
C PHE A 139 -11.99 11.89 -0.26
N ILE A 140 -10.93 11.30 -0.83
CA ILE A 140 -9.61 11.94 -0.87
C ILE A 140 -9.68 13.26 -1.65
N HIS A 141 -10.30 13.27 -2.83
CA HIS A 141 -10.39 14.47 -3.66
C HIS A 141 -11.29 15.56 -3.06
N ASP A 142 -12.34 15.21 -2.32
CA ASP A 142 -13.22 16.18 -1.65
C ASP A 142 -12.51 16.82 -0.43
N LYS A 143 -11.72 16.04 0.31
CA LYS A 143 -11.03 16.49 1.53
C LYS A 143 -9.70 17.17 1.26
N GLU A 144 -9.04 16.83 0.16
CA GLU A 144 -7.70 17.30 -0.10
C GLU A 144 -7.44 17.62 -1.58
N LYS A 145 -7.72 18.88 -1.93
CA LYS A 145 -7.50 19.40 -3.30
C LYS A 145 -6.02 19.45 -3.71
N GLN A 146 -5.07 19.41 -2.77
CA GLN A 146 -3.64 19.50 -3.05
C GLN A 146 -2.95 18.13 -3.21
N ASN A 147 -3.44 17.07 -2.56
CA ASN A 147 -2.96 15.70 -2.69
C ASN A 147 -3.93 14.91 -3.58
N MET A 148 -4.12 15.39 -4.82
CA MET A 148 -4.82 14.59 -5.83
C MET A 148 -4.10 13.26 -5.99
N VAL A 149 -4.84 12.15 -5.94
CA VAL A 149 -4.25 10.85 -6.27
C VAL A 149 -4.11 10.79 -7.78
N LEU A 150 -2.97 11.23 -8.28
CA LEU A 150 -2.74 11.39 -9.72
C LEU A 150 -2.43 10.07 -10.44
N ASN A 151 -2.28 8.98 -9.70
CA ASN A 151 -1.86 7.70 -10.26
C ASN A 151 -2.40 6.52 -9.44
N ILE A 152 -3.46 5.90 -9.95
CA ILE A 152 -3.99 4.64 -9.45
C ILE A 152 -3.95 3.62 -10.59
N SER A 153 -3.53 2.42 -10.25
CA SER A 153 -3.56 1.25 -11.11
C SER A 153 -4.08 0.05 -10.31
N ALA A 154 -4.43 -1.03 -11.00
CA ALA A 154 -4.84 -2.27 -10.35
C ALA A 154 -3.74 -2.87 -9.44
N SER A 155 -2.46 -2.56 -9.66
CA SER A 155 -1.37 -3.04 -8.80
C SER A 155 -1.21 -2.23 -7.51
N HIS A 156 -1.88 -1.06 -7.41
CA HIS A 156 -1.95 -0.25 -6.19
C HIS A 156 -3.15 -0.60 -5.30
N ILE A 157 -4.13 -1.34 -5.83
CA ILE A 157 -5.34 -1.73 -5.08
C ILE A 157 -5.10 -3.11 -4.45
N LEU A 158 -5.22 -3.16 -3.13
CA LEU A 158 -5.06 -4.37 -2.33
C LEU A 158 -6.43 -4.93 -1.99
N LEU A 159 -6.59 -6.25 -2.12
CA LEU A 159 -7.83 -6.93 -1.75
C LEU A 159 -7.68 -7.54 -0.37
N ASP A 160 -8.57 -7.13 0.53
CA ASP A 160 -8.74 -7.75 1.84
C ASP A 160 -9.67 -8.97 1.74
N LYS A 161 -9.53 -9.93 2.66
CA LYS A 161 -10.33 -11.16 2.75
C LYS A 161 -11.82 -10.86 2.80
N HIS A 162 -12.22 -9.84 3.55
CA HIS A 162 -13.63 -9.46 3.69
C HIS A 162 -14.30 -9.04 2.37
N LEU A 163 -13.57 -8.50 1.40
CA LEU A 163 -14.15 -8.05 0.14
C LEU A 163 -14.58 -9.22 -0.76
N LEU A 164 -13.88 -10.35 -0.72
CA LEU A 164 -14.21 -11.51 -1.55
C LEU A 164 -15.33 -12.36 -0.95
N ASP A 165 -15.44 -12.39 0.38
CA ASP A 165 -16.46 -13.19 1.09
C ASP A 165 -17.86 -12.57 1.05
N SER A 166 -17.96 -11.25 0.82
CA SER A 166 -19.24 -10.52 0.74
C SER A 166 -20.14 -10.91 -0.45
N GLY A 167 -19.65 -11.77 -1.35
CA GLY A 167 -20.42 -12.33 -2.47
C GLY A 167 -21.10 -13.68 -2.17
N ILE A 168 -20.92 -14.26 -0.98
CA ILE A 168 -21.55 -15.51 -0.56
C ILE A 168 -22.62 -15.22 0.50
N GLN A 169 -23.63 -14.44 0.15
CA GLN A 169 -24.94 -14.65 0.75
C GLN A 169 -25.71 -15.55 -0.21
N ASN A 170 -25.76 -16.82 0.16
CA ASN A 170 -26.47 -17.88 -0.55
C ASN A 170 -27.90 -17.41 -0.86
N GLU A 171 -28.22 -17.30 -2.14
CA GLU A 171 -29.61 -17.41 -2.58
C GLU A 171 -30.03 -18.86 -2.29
N HIS A 172 -30.80 -19.04 -1.23
CA HIS A 172 -31.66 -20.20 -1.00
C HIS A 172 -33.11 -19.75 -1.16
#